data_AF-A0A6P0NDR1-F1
#
_entry.id   AF-A0A6P0NDR1-F1
#
_cell.length_a   1.000
_cell.length_b   1.000
_cell.length_c   1.000
_cell.angle_alpha   90.00
_cell.angle_beta   90.00
_cell.angle_gamma   90.00
#
_symmetry.space_group_name_H-M   'P 1'
#
loop_
_entity.id
_entity.type
_entity.pdbx_description
1 polymer ?
#
loop_
_entity_poly.entity_id
_entity_poly.type
_entity_poly.pdbx_seq_one_letter_code
_entity_poly.pdbx_strand_id
1 'polypeptide(L)'
;AIIAKVEPFLREMGGMFAFIGSQYRLEISNKEYFIDLLLFHRHLKCLVAIDLKIGEFLPEYIGKMQFYLAALDDKVRLEEENSAIGIILCKSKDKTIVEYALKESNKPIGVATYRIVSTLPQQLQNQLPAPEQVALLLEGVE
;
A
#
# COMPACT_ATOMS: atom_id res chain seq x y z
N ALA A 1 8.82 -12.41 1.53
CA ALA A 1 8.49 -12.22 2.97
C ALA A 1 7.21 -11.38 3.22
N ILE A 2 7.06 -10.15 2.68
CA ILE A 2 5.88 -9.29 2.94
C ILE A 2 4.60 -9.81 2.26
N ILE A 3 4.71 -10.35 1.03
CA ILE A 3 3.55 -10.87 0.27
C ILE A 3 2.86 -12.04 0.98
N ALA A 4 3.62 -12.94 1.62
CA ALA A 4 3.09 -14.06 2.39
C ALA A 4 2.27 -13.62 3.64
N LYS A 5 2.41 -12.35 4.06
CA LYS A 5 1.70 -11.74 5.19
C LYS A 5 0.56 -10.83 4.74
N VAL A 6 0.29 -10.74 3.44
CA VAL A 6 -0.78 -9.90 2.89
C VAL A 6 -2.15 -10.43 3.29
N GLU A 7 -2.41 -11.73 3.30
CA GLU A 7 -3.72 -12.27 3.70
C GLU A 7 -4.07 -11.93 5.18
N PRO A 8 -3.19 -12.16 6.18
CA PRO A 8 -3.42 -11.68 7.54
C PRO A 8 -3.62 -10.16 7.64
N PHE A 9 -2.78 -9.38 6.97
CA PHE A 9 -2.86 -7.92 6.95
C PHE A 9 -4.22 -7.43 6.40
N LEU A 10 -4.69 -8.01 5.30
CA LEU A 10 -6.00 -7.68 4.72
C LEU A 10 -7.17 -8.08 5.61
N ARG A 11 -7.01 -9.18 6.36
CA ARG A 11 -8.00 -9.61 7.36
C ARG A 11 -8.07 -8.62 8.53
N GLU A 12 -6.92 -8.12 9.00
CA GLU A 12 -6.81 -7.10 10.05
C GLU A 12 -7.40 -5.74 9.63
N MET A 13 -7.35 -5.39 8.33
CA MET A 13 -7.97 -4.18 7.77
C MET A 13 -9.51 -4.24 7.68
N GLY A 14 -10.16 -5.17 8.38
CA GLY A 14 -11.61 -5.21 8.56
C GLY A 14 -12.38 -5.94 7.46
N GLY A 15 -11.72 -6.82 6.68
CA GLY A 15 -12.38 -7.68 5.69
C GLY A 15 -13.02 -6.96 4.49
N MET A 16 -12.86 -5.64 4.42
CA MET A 16 -13.37 -4.81 3.31
C MET A 16 -12.42 -4.75 2.13
N PHE A 17 -11.18 -5.18 2.29
CA PHE A 17 -10.20 -5.24 1.22
C PHE A 17 -10.17 -6.63 0.58
N ALA A 18 -10.12 -6.65 -0.74
CA ALA A 18 -9.78 -7.83 -1.53
C ALA A 18 -8.40 -7.63 -2.15
N PHE A 19 -7.56 -8.66 -2.09
CA PHE A 19 -6.26 -8.66 -2.78
C PHE A 19 -6.47 -8.72 -4.29
N ILE A 20 -5.84 -7.82 -5.04
CA ILE A 20 -5.81 -7.87 -6.50
C ILE A 20 -4.44 -8.37 -6.98
N GLY A 21 -3.35 -7.83 -6.43
CA GLY A 21 -2.02 -8.27 -6.78
C GLY A 21 -0.91 -7.55 -6.00
N SER A 22 0.27 -8.15 -6.01
CA SER A 22 1.51 -7.58 -5.49
C SER A 22 2.50 -7.39 -6.63
N GLN A 23 3.31 -6.33 -6.57
CA GLN A 23 4.16 -5.93 -7.70
C GLN A 23 3.33 -5.83 -8.99
N TYR A 24 2.15 -5.20 -8.87
CA TYR A 24 1.18 -5.12 -9.94
C TYR A 24 1.74 -4.30 -11.09
N ARG A 25 1.88 -4.95 -12.24
CA ARG A 25 2.47 -4.38 -13.45
C ARG A 25 1.46 -3.52 -14.20
N LEU A 26 1.80 -2.26 -14.40
CA LEU A 26 1.15 -1.32 -15.31
C LEU A 26 2.05 -1.10 -16.53
N GLU A 27 1.46 -1.10 -17.71
CA GLU A 27 2.17 -0.84 -18.96
C GLU A 27 1.61 0.42 -19.62
N ILE A 28 2.46 1.43 -19.83
CA ILE A 28 2.10 2.69 -20.49
C ILE A 28 3.16 2.99 -21.54
N SER A 29 2.73 3.13 -22.80
CA SER A 29 3.62 3.40 -23.94
C SER A 29 4.84 2.46 -24.00
N ASN A 30 4.59 1.15 -23.85
CA ASN A 30 5.61 0.08 -23.82
C ASN A 30 6.64 0.23 -22.69
N LYS A 31 6.33 0.97 -21.63
CA LYS A 31 7.12 1.05 -20.40
C LYS A 31 6.37 0.41 -19.25
N GLU A 32 7.09 -0.36 -18.47
CA GLU A 32 6.56 -1.05 -17.31
C GLU A 32 6.74 -0.24 -16.04
N TYR A 33 5.72 -0.26 -15.21
CA TYR A 33 5.69 0.35 -13.90
C TYR A 33 5.07 -0.63 -12.92
N PHE A 34 5.47 -0.56 -11.64
CA PHE A 34 5.06 -1.53 -10.64
C PHE A 34 4.49 -0.83 -9.41
N ILE A 35 3.26 -1.19 -9.05
CA ILE A 35 2.63 -0.83 -7.78
C ILE A 35 2.93 -1.96 -6.79
N ASP A 36 3.47 -1.64 -5.61
CA ASP A 36 3.89 -2.67 -4.65
C ASP A 36 2.74 -3.59 -4.23
N LEU A 37 1.57 -2.99 -3.95
CA LEU A 37 0.37 -3.72 -3.59
C LEU A 37 -0.87 -3.03 -4.15
N LEU A 38 -1.71 -3.78 -4.87
CA LEU A 38 -3.00 -3.33 -5.38
C LEU A 38 -4.12 -4.13 -4.70
N LEU A 39 -5.05 -3.40 -4.10
CA LEU A 39 -6.20 -3.94 -3.40
C LEU A 39 -7.49 -3.36 -4.00
N PHE A 40 -8.62 -3.98 -3.67
CA PHE A 40 -9.94 -3.43 -3.95
C PHE A 40 -10.72 -3.24 -2.66
N HIS A 41 -11.29 -2.06 -2.44
CA HIS A 41 -12.08 -1.77 -1.26
C HIS A 41 -13.58 -1.96 -1.56
N ARG A 42 -14.20 -3.02 -1.02
CA ARG A 42 -15.56 -3.45 -1.36
C ARG A 42 -16.63 -2.40 -1.12
N HIS A 43 -16.57 -1.68 0.00
CA HIS A 43 -17.58 -0.67 0.34
C HIS A 43 -17.43 0.63 -0.46
N LEU A 44 -16.19 1.04 -0.73
CA LEU A 44 -15.89 2.24 -1.53
C LEU A 44 -15.95 1.93 -3.02
N LYS A 45 -15.99 0.65 -3.41
CA LYS A 45 -15.98 0.16 -4.78
C LYS A 45 -14.84 0.77 -5.61
N CYS A 46 -13.62 0.77 -5.09
CA CYS A 46 -12.48 1.38 -5.77
C CYS A 46 -11.21 0.54 -5.59
N LEU A 47 -10.28 0.72 -6.53
CA LEU A 47 -8.92 0.22 -6.41
C LEU A 47 -8.14 1.05 -5.38
N VAL A 48 -7.25 0.40 -4.62
CA VAL A 48 -6.37 1.03 -3.63
C VAL A 48 -4.94 0.62 -3.93
N ALA A 49 -4.16 1.57 -4.43
CA ALA A 49 -2.74 1.41 -4.72
C ALA A 49 -1.91 1.76 -3.49
N ILE A 50 -1.03 0.87 -3.06
CA ILE A 50 -0.15 1.07 -1.91
C ILE A 50 1.31 1.01 -2.38
N ASP A 51 2.09 2.03 -2.03
CA ASP A 51 3.53 2.14 -2.34
C ASP A 51 4.32 2.23 -1.03
N LEU A 52 5.31 1.35 -0.85
CA LEU A 52 6.11 1.22 0.36
C LEU A 52 7.44 1.97 0.18
N LYS A 53 7.82 2.78 1.18
CA LYS A 53 9.07 3.55 1.18
C LYS A 53 9.89 3.28 2.43
N ILE A 54 11.14 2.85 2.23
CA ILE A 54 12.09 2.56 3.32
C ILE A 54 12.58 3.83 4.04
N GLY A 55 12.45 4.99 3.40
CA GLY A 55 12.92 6.28 3.89
C GLY A 55 11.81 7.22 4.34
N GLU A 56 12.19 8.47 4.52
CA GLU A 56 11.26 9.58 4.73
C GLU A 56 10.44 9.83 3.46
N PHE A 57 9.24 10.38 3.64
CA PHE A 57 8.43 10.89 2.55
C PHE A 57 9.19 11.96 1.73
N LEU A 58 9.19 11.80 0.41
CA LEU A 58 9.64 12.81 -0.55
C LEU A 58 8.46 13.29 -1.40
N PRO A 59 8.35 14.60 -1.71
CA PRO A 59 7.27 15.13 -2.54
C PRO A 59 7.10 14.44 -3.91
N GLU A 60 8.19 13.97 -4.51
CA GLU A 60 8.19 13.22 -5.78
C GLU A 60 7.33 11.95 -5.75
N TYR A 61 7.12 11.36 -4.57
CA TYR A 61 6.27 10.18 -4.41
C TYR A 61 4.80 10.49 -4.74
N ILE A 62 4.36 11.73 -4.55
CA ILE A 62 3.01 12.16 -4.97
C ILE A 62 2.89 12.10 -6.49
N GLY A 63 3.87 12.60 -7.23
CA GLY A 63 3.84 12.58 -8.70
C GLY A 63 3.76 11.15 -9.23
N LYS A 64 4.58 10.24 -8.66
CA LYS A 64 4.53 8.81 -8.99
C LYS A 64 3.17 8.18 -8.68
N MET A 65 2.59 8.49 -7.52
CA MET A 65 1.28 7.98 -7.13
C MET A 65 0.15 8.54 -8.01
N GLN A 66 0.17 9.84 -8.32
CA GLN A 66 -0.80 10.46 -9.23
C GLN A 66 -0.79 9.79 -10.61
N PHE A 67 0.39 9.48 -11.13
CA PHE A 67 0.56 8.72 -12.36
C PHE A 67 -0.08 7.32 -12.26
N TYR A 68 0.16 6.60 -11.16
CA TYR A 68 -0.47 5.29 -10.93
C TYR A 68 -1.98 5.36 -10.85
N LEU A 69 -2.54 6.33 -10.12
CA LEU A 69 -3.99 6.47 -10.01
C LEU A 69 -4.63 6.83 -11.37
N ALA A 70 -3.99 7.70 -12.15
CA ALA A 70 -4.45 8.02 -13.50
C ALA A 70 -4.44 6.78 -14.42
N ALA A 71 -3.37 5.97 -14.37
CA ALA A 71 -3.27 4.73 -15.12
C ALA A 71 -4.33 3.70 -14.72
N LEU A 72 -4.55 3.52 -13.41
CA LEU A 72 -5.58 2.62 -12.90
C LEU A 72 -6.97 3.07 -13.32
N ASP A 73 -7.28 4.36 -13.15
CA ASP A 73 -8.59 4.92 -13.51
C ASP A 73 -8.94 4.80 -14.99
N ASP A 74 -7.94 4.84 -15.87
CA ASP A 74 -8.08 4.79 -17.34
C ASP A 74 -8.02 3.36 -17.90
N LYS A 75 -7.20 2.47 -17.33
CA LYS A 75 -6.90 1.15 -17.92
C LYS A 75 -7.44 -0.05 -17.16
N VAL A 76 -7.65 0.07 -15.85
CA VAL A 76 -7.93 -1.07 -14.97
C VAL A 76 -9.30 -0.96 -14.31
N ARG A 77 -9.67 0.25 -13.89
CA ARG A 77 -10.93 0.56 -13.23
C ARG A 77 -12.11 0.21 -14.14
N LEU A 78 -13.11 -0.46 -13.58
CA LEU A 78 -14.36 -0.75 -14.27
C LEU A 78 -15.33 0.43 -14.20
N GLU A 79 -16.32 0.46 -15.09
CA GLU A 79 -17.27 1.58 -15.22
C GLU A 79 -18.05 1.88 -13.93
N GLU A 80 -18.39 0.84 -13.17
CA GLU A 80 -19.14 0.89 -11.90
C GLU A 80 -18.25 1.18 -10.68
N GLU A 81 -16.93 1.31 -10.86
CA GLU A 81 -15.97 1.54 -9.78
C GLU A 81 -15.67 3.03 -9.62
N ASN A 82 -15.51 3.46 -8.36
CA ASN A 82 -15.06 4.81 -8.03
C ASN A 82 -13.56 4.97 -8.32
N SER A 83 -13.11 6.23 -8.42
CA SER A 83 -11.70 6.58 -8.65
C SER A 83 -10.76 5.89 -7.67
N ALA A 84 -9.63 5.42 -8.18
CA ALA A 84 -8.61 4.73 -7.40
C ALA A 84 -8.01 5.65 -6.32
N ILE A 85 -7.69 5.05 -5.17
CA ILE A 85 -7.10 5.73 -4.01
C ILE A 85 -5.64 5.31 -3.86
N GLY A 86 -4.77 6.27 -3.57
CA GLY A 86 -3.34 6.04 -3.35
C GLY A 86 -2.98 6.12 -1.88
N ILE A 87 -2.17 5.19 -1.39
CA ILE A 87 -1.59 5.22 -0.05
C ILE A 87 -0.09 5.08 -0.16
N ILE A 88 0.64 6.06 0.36
CA ILE A 88 2.10 6.02 0.45
C ILE A 88 2.47 5.73 1.90
N LEU A 89 3.17 4.62 2.13
CA LEU A 89 3.63 4.20 3.46
C LEU A 89 5.13 4.45 3.58
N CYS A 90 5.51 5.43 4.40
CA CYS A 90 6.91 5.82 4.63
C CYS A 90 7.38 5.43 6.03
N LYS A 91 8.70 5.32 6.24
CA LYS A 91 9.27 5.09 7.58
C LYS A 91 9.07 6.31 8.49
N SER A 92 9.16 7.50 7.92
CA SER A 92 8.92 8.79 8.58
C SER A 92 8.31 9.77 7.59
N LYS A 93 7.72 10.86 8.11
CA LYS A 93 7.23 11.97 7.30
C LYS A 93 7.29 13.26 8.13
N ASP A 94 7.69 14.35 7.50
CA ASP A 94 7.40 15.68 8.01
C ASP A 94 5.97 16.08 7.59
N LYS A 95 5.14 16.45 8.58
CA LYS A 95 3.74 16.78 8.34
C LYS A 95 3.58 18.01 7.43
N THR A 96 4.42 19.02 7.61
CA THR A 96 4.40 20.25 6.82
C THR A 96 4.74 19.94 5.37
N ILE A 97 5.81 19.17 5.12
CA ILE A 97 6.20 18.77 3.75
C ILE A 97 5.07 18.00 3.07
N VAL A 98 4.43 17.07 3.78
CA VAL A 98 3.29 16.31 3.25
C VAL A 98 2.11 17.22 2.92
N GLU A 99 1.76 18.17 3.79
CA GLU A 99 0.69 19.13 3.55
C GLU A 99 0.97 20.00 2.33
N TYR A 100 2.21 20.53 2.19
CA TYR A 100 2.60 21.28 0.99
C TYR A 100 2.53 20.44 -0.28
N ALA A 101 2.98 19.17 -0.22
CA ALA A 101 2.95 18.28 -1.38
C ALA A 101 1.53 17.88 -1.80
N LEU A 102 0.60 17.77 -0.85
CA LEU A 102 -0.78 17.40 -1.12
C LEU A 102 -1.70 18.59 -1.41
N LYS A 103 -1.28 19.82 -1.12
CA LYS A 103 -2.13 21.02 -1.18
C LYS A 103 -2.87 21.21 -2.50
N GLU A 104 -2.20 20.92 -3.61
CA GLU A 104 -2.75 21.04 -4.98
C GLU A 104 -3.06 19.67 -5.62
N SER A 105 -3.03 18.59 -4.83
CA SER A 105 -3.31 17.26 -5.37
C SER A 105 -4.81 17.03 -5.52
N ASN A 106 -5.28 16.89 -6.75
CA ASN A 106 -6.69 16.60 -7.07
C ASN A 106 -7.05 15.11 -7.01
N LYS A 107 -6.06 14.23 -6.76
CA LYS A 107 -6.26 12.78 -6.64
C LYS A 107 -6.29 12.36 -5.16
N PRO A 108 -7.11 11.36 -4.79
CA PRO A 108 -7.23 10.90 -3.41
C PRO A 108 -5.97 10.14 -2.98
N ILE A 109 -5.02 10.85 -2.36
CA ILE A 109 -3.74 10.29 -1.90
C ILE A 109 -3.60 10.51 -0.40
N GLY A 110 -3.36 9.42 0.32
CA GLY A 110 -3.00 9.42 1.73
C GLY A 110 -1.51 9.11 1.93
N VAL A 111 -0.90 9.77 2.91
CA VAL A 111 0.47 9.47 3.35
C VAL A 111 0.45 9.04 4.81
N ALA A 112 0.90 7.83 5.10
CA ALA A 112 0.96 7.28 6.45
C ALA A 112 2.37 6.76 6.78
N THR A 113 2.67 6.64 8.07
CA THR A 113 3.93 6.06 8.53
C THR A 113 3.72 4.64 9.03
N TYR A 114 4.69 3.76 8.77
CA TYR A 114 4.75 2.45 9.42
C TYR A 114 5.87 2.42 10.45
N ARG A 115 5.75 1.53 11.44
CA ARG A 115 6.78 1.30 12.45
C ARG A 115 7.27 -0.12 12.35
N ILE A 116 8.56 -0.29 12.12
CA ILE A 116 9.22 -1.58 12.31
C ILE A 116 9.50 -1.72 13.80
N VAL A 117 8.92 -2.74 14.42
CA VAL A 117 9.16 -3.07 15.82
C VAL A 117 9.97 -4.36 15.88
N SER A 118 11.08 -4.36 16.62
CA SER A 118 11.89 -5.55 16.87
C SER A 118 11.33 -6.42 18.00
N THR A 119 10.42 -5.87 18.79
CA THR A 119 9.71 -6.57 19.87
C THR A 119 8.21 -6.42 19.66
N LEU A 120 7.49 -7.54 19.75
CA LEU A 120 6.04 -7.58 19.63
C LEU A 120 5.42 -6.73 20.76
N PRO A 121 4.67 -5.65 20.45
CA PRO A 121 4.03 -4.84 21.48
C PRO A 121 3.13 -5.71 22.34
N GLN A 122 3.13 -5.48 23.66
CA GLN A 122 2.41 -6.32 24.63
C GLN A 122 0.90 -6.44 24.33
N GLN A 123 0.34 -5.42 23.67
CA GLN A 123 -1.06 -5.39 23.23
C GLN A 123 -1.35 -6.35 22.06
N LEU A 124 -0.33 -6.72 21.29
CA LEU A 124 -0.41 -7.59 20.11
C LEU A 124 0.13 -9.00 20.38
N GLN A 125 0.54 -9.27 21.63
CA GLN A 125 1.24 -10.51 22.01
C GLN A 125 0.45 -11.79 21.74
N ASN A 126 -0.89 -11.70 21.78
CA ASN A 126 -1.79 -12.83 21.52
C ASN A 126 -2.34 -12.86 20.09
N GLN A 127 -1.95 -11.90 19.24
CA GLN A 127 -2.46 -11.77 17.87
C GLN A 127 -1.42 -12.20 16.82
N LEU A 128 -0.15 -12.29 17.20
CA LEU A 128 0.94 -12.71 16.31
C LEU A 128 1.60 -13.99 16.84
N PRO A 129 1.97 -14.94 15.95
CA PRO A 129 2.64 -16.17 16.35
C PRO A 129 4.01 -15.90 16.97
N ALA A 130 4.54 -16.86 17.74
CA ALA A 130 5.80 -16.71 18.44
C ALA A 130 6.97 -16.44 17.46
N PRO A 131 8.01 -15.70 17.85
CA PRO A 131 9.15 -15.38 16.98
C PRO A 131 9.77 -16.60 16.28
N GLU A 132 9.84 -17.73 16.97
CA GLU A 132 10.36 -19.00 16.45
C GLU A 132 9.46 -19.56 15.34
N GLN A 133 8.14 -19.44 15.48
CA GLN A 133 7.17 -19.80 14.44
C GLN A 133 7.22 -18.84 13.27
N VAL A 134 7.50 -17.55 13.50
CA VAL A 134 7.71 -16.59 12.42
C VAL A 134 8.95 -16.94 11.61
N ALA A 135 10.06 -17.34 12.25
CA ALA A 135 11.27 -17.79 11.56
C ALA A 135 11.00 -19.03 10.69
N LEU A 136 10.35 -20.05 11.24
CA LEU A 136 9.95 -21.26 10.50
C LEU A 136 9.04 -20.96 9.30
N LEU A 137 8.10 -20.02 9.43
CA LEU A 137 7.22 -19.60 8.33
C LEU A 137 7.96 -18.82 7.24
N LEU A 138 9.14 -18.26 7.52
CA LEU A 138 9.94 -17.48 6.58
C LEU A 138 11.04 -18.29 5.90
N GLU A 139 11.43 -19.46 6.44
CA GLU A 139 12.43 -20.36 5.84
C GLU A 139 12.01 -20.91 4.46
N GLY A 140 10.72 -20.94 4.14
CA GLY A 140 10.21 -21.37 2.83
C GLY A 140 10.07 -20.25 1.79
N VAL A 141 10.59 -19.05 2.07
CA VAL A 141 10.41 -17.85 1.24
C VAL A 141 11.76 -17.33 0.78
N GLU A 142 12.40 -18.06 -0.14
CA GLU A 142 13.52 -17.54 -0.96
C GLU A 142 13.00 -16.60 -2.06
#